data_AF-A0AB35URH9-F1
#
_entry.id   AF-A0AB35URH9-F1
#
_cell.length_a   1.000
_cell.length_b   1.000
_cell.length_c   1.000
_cell.angle_alpha   90.00
_cell.angle_beta   90.00
_cell.angle_gamma   90.00
#
_symmetry.space_group_name_H-M   'P 1'
#
loop_
_entity.id
_entity.type
_entity.pdbx_description
1 polymer ?
#
loop_
_entity_poly.entity_id
_entity_poly.type
_entity_poly.pdbx_seq_one_letter_code
_entity_poly.pdbx_strand_id
1 'polypeptide(L)'
;MKGYREIESQLKSKRIVFRESESPLKWPFMKILREQSKTKMTFTCNPYAEVYKFRDNVYGIFTESLDGMGDPWMYLIEGPKKALLVDTGFGCGDLKGLIREIIHDKELIVVNTHSHYDHAYGNAQFDKIYCHENEVFRMKRTQNPHIWDYLFDKDGKCIWTEFDRNDLVSYKDYEIIPIPDNYIFDLGDGYEVEAMLIPGHTPGQCGYLDKHNHILFSGDTSHFGQQIAEEPNTHFCSVNEYVKALRKIVARIDEIEGVFPGHGAVDQTNTVLTNWLEAAEAVLADPQSYDYKREVERNGERFIQYGKKIYQGSQLTYTMQHILKEVSE
;
A
#
# COMPACT_ATOMS: atom_id res chain seq x y z
N MET A 1 -23.39 5.15 19.72
CA MET A 1 -22.44 6.04 20.42
C MET A 1 -22.02 7.14 19.45
N LYS A 2 -22.49 8.38 19.65
CA LYS A 2 -21.85 9.56 19.03
C LYS A 2 -20.53 9.77 19.77
N GLY A 3 -19.43 9.64 19.07
CA GLY A 3 -18.09 9.77 19.65
C GLY A 3 -16.97 9.23 18.77
N TYR A 4 -17.20 9.01 17.47
CA TYR A 4 -16.10 8.86 16.53
C TYR A 4 -15.58 10.24 16.20
N ARG A 5 -14.27 10.37 16.19
CA ARG A 5 -13.58 11.62 15.95
C ARG A 5 -13.81 12.00 14.48
N GLU A 6 -14.84 12.81 14.23
CA GLU A 6 -15.32 13.10 12.88
C GLU A 6 -14.27 13.89 12.09
N ILE A 7 -13.99 13.41 10.87
CA ILE A 7 -13.23 14.13 9.85
C ILE A 7 -14.22 14.51 8.76
N GLU A 8 -14.27 15.79 8.42
CA GLU A 8 -15.13 16.25 7.34
C GLU A 8 -14.62 15.70 6.00
N SER A 9 -15.43 14.83 5.39
CA SER A 9 -15.16 14.16 4.12
C SER A 9 -16.15 14.66 3.08
N GLN A 10 -15.65 15.06 1.90
CA GLN A 10 -16.48 15.37 0.73
C GLN A 10 -16.57 14.20 -0.24
N LEU A 11 -15.99 13.05 0.12
CA LEU A 11 -16.02 11.85 -0.70
C LEU A 11 -17.46 11.33 -0.84
N LYS A 12 -17.75 10.75 -2.01
CA LYS A 12 -19.02 10.07 -2.26
C LYS A 12 -19.16 8.79 -1.42
N SER A 13 -18.04 8.17 -1.03
CA SER A 13 -18.03 7.04 -0.10
C SER A 13 -18.33 7.48 1.33
N LYS A 14 -18.92 6.57 2.12
CA LYS A 14 -19.14 6.78 3.56
C LYS A 14 -18.87 5.51 4.34
N ARG A 15 -17.83 5.53 5.18
CA ARG A 15 -17.49 4.38 6.02
C ARG A 15 -18.59 4.07 7.05
N ILE A 16 -19.05 2.81 7.05
CA ILE A 16 -20.11 2.27 7.94
C ILE A 16 -19.48 1.50 9.10
N VAL A 17 -18.46 0.68 8.82
CA VAL A 17 -17.82 -0.23 9.77
C VAL A 17 -16.30 -0.09 9.71
N PHE A 18 -15.68 0.13 10.87
CA PHE A 18 -14.24 0.07 11.05
C PHE A 18 -13.87 -1.32 11.57
N ARG A 19 -13.17 -2.12 10.76
CA ARG A 19 -12.69 -3.45 11.14
C ARG A 19 -11.34 -3.38 11.86
N GLU A 20 -10.52 -2.40 11.50
CA GLU A 20 -9.28 -2.12 12.22
C GLU A 20 -9.49 -0.99 13.24
N SER A 21 -8.94 -1.15 14.44
CA SER A 21 -8.85 -0.06 15.40
C SER A 21 -7.94 1.04 14.85
N GLU A 22 -8.49 2.21 14.54
CA GLU A 22 -7.67 3.36 14.16
C GLU A 22 -6.68 3.71 15.28
N SER A 23 -5.39 3.75 14.94
CA SER A 23 -4.39 4.27 15.85
C SER A 23 -4.71 5.75 16.16
N PRO A 24 -4.81 6.15 17.44
CA PRO A 24 -5.05 7.53 17.81
C PRO A 24 -4.03 8.52 17.25
N LEU A 25 -2.87 8.07 16.78
CA LEU A 25 -1.82 8.86 16.14
C LEU A 25 -2.13 9.18 14.68
N LYS A 26 -2.85 8.31 13.96
CA LYS A 26 -3.25 8.55 12.56
C LYS A 26 -4.29 9.67 12.47
N TRP A 27 -5.19 9.74 13.45
CA TRP A 27 -6.31 10.66 13.39
C TRP A 27 -5.93 12.16 13.35
N PRO A 28 -5.07 12.69 14.24
CA PRO A 28 -4.68 14.11 14.17
C PRO A 28 -4.03 14.47 12.83
N PHE A 29 -3.19 13.57 12.31
CA PHE A 29 -2.58 13.73 11.00
C PHE A 29 -3.66 13.82 9.90
N MET A 30 -4.56 12.84 9.83
CA MET A 30 -5.61 12.82 8.80
C MET A 30 -6.55 14.02 8.93
N LYS A 31 -6.90 14.45 10.15
CA LYS A 31 -7.76 15.62 10.35
C LYS A 31 -7.11 16.90 9.83
N ILE A 32 -5.84 17.15 10.19
CA ILE A 32 -5.11 18.32 9.71
C ILE A 32 -4.97 18.26 8.19
N LEU A 33 -4.58 17.10 7.65
CA LEU A 33 -4.41 16.92 6.22
C LEU A 33 -5.71 17.19 5.44
N ARG A 34 -6.82 16.55 5.85
CA ARG A 34 -8.07 16.55 5.09
C ARG A 34 -8.90 17.83 5.25
N GLU A 35 -8.80 18.52 6.39
CA GLU A 35 -9.61 19.71 6.69
C GLU A 35 -8.84 21.03 6.59
N GLN A 36 -7.51 21.00 6.74
CA GLN A 36 -6.70 22.22 6.87
C GLN A 36 -5.60 22.34 5.82
N SER A 37 -5.20 21.25 5.16
CA SER A 37 -4.12 21.32 4.18
C SER A 37 -4.52 22.11 2.95
N LYS A 38 -3.65 23.05 2.57
CA LYS A 38 -3.76 23.81 1.31
C LYS A 38 -3.27 23.01 0.09
N THR A 39 -2.70 21.83 0.30
CA THR A 39 -2.25 20.94 -0.78
C THR A 39 -3.38 20.08 -1.34
N LYS A 40 -4.54 20.09 -0.68
CA LYS A 40 -5.72 19.32 -1.09
C LYS A 40 -6.26 19.84 -2.42
N MET A 41 -6.51 18.92 -3.33
CA MET A 41 -7.11 19.11 -4.64
C MET A 41 -8.29 18.14 -4.76
N THR A 42 -9.37 18.60 -5.40
CA THR A 42 -10.56 17.78 -5.66
C THR A 42 -10.83 17.73 -7.15
N PHE A 43 -11.24 16.55 -7.62
CA PHE A 43 -11.45 16.27 -9.03
C PHE A 43 -12.86 15.75 -9.22
N THR A 44 -13.67 16.45 -10.02
CA THR A 44 -15.08 16.08 -10.22
C THR A 44 -15.24 14.76 -10.96
N CYS A 45 -14.25 14.37 -11.78
CA CYS A 45 -14.26 13.10 -12.51
C CYS A 45 -14.18 11.88 -11.57
N ASN A 46 -13.60 12.04 -10.38
CA ASN A 46 -13.50 10.97 -9.39
C ASN A 46 -13.86 11.46 -7.99
N PRO A 47 -15.15 11.38 -7.61
CA PRO A 47 -15.64 11.86 -6.32
C PRO A 47 -15.29 10.91 -5.14
N TYR A 48 -14.53 9.84 -5.37
CA TYR A 48 -14.08 8.89 -4.35
C TYR A 48 -12.63 9.12 -3.90
N ALA A 49 -11.94 10.08 -4.52
CA ALA A 49 -10.54 10.39 -4.22
C ALA A 49 -10.35 11.83 -3.76
N GLU A 50 -9.49 12.00 -2.75
CA GLU A 50 -8.90 13.29 -2.40
C GLU A 50 -7.43 13.28 -2.83
N VAL A 51 -6.97 14.32 -3.51
CA VAL A 51 -5.59 14.40 -4.00
C VAL A 51 -4.83 15.43 -3.18
N TYR A 52 -3.57 15.15 -2.86
CA TYR A 52 -2.71 16.01 -2.08
C TYR A 52 -1.38 16.18 -2.80
N LYS A 53 -1.03 17.42 -3.16
CA LYS A 53 0.26 17.74 -3.75
C LYS A 53 1.35 17.85 -2.67
N PHE A 54 2.11 16.77 -2.46
CA PHE A 54 3.11 16.68 -1.39
C PHE A 54 4.47 17.29 -1.74
N ARG A 55 4.83 17.25 -3.03
CA ARG A 55 5.98 17.98 -3.63
C ARG A 55 5.53 18.59 -4.95
N ASP A 56 6.41 19.34 -5.61
CA ASP A 56 6.08 20.04 -6.86
C ASP A 56 5.59 19.11 -7.97
N ASN A 57 5.97 17.84 -7.96
CA ASN A 57 5.58 16.83 -8.93
C ASN A 57 5.18 15.48 -8.30
N VAL A 58 4.87 15.46 -6.99
CA VAL A 58 4.44 14.25 -6.28
C VAL A 58 3.07 14.49 -5.68
N TYR A 59 2.14 13.60 -6.00
CA TYR A 59 0.76 13.65 -5.56
C TYR A 59 0.41 12.36 -4.81
N GLY A 60 -0.17 12.48 -3.62
CA GLY A 60 -0.84 11.38 -2.96
C GLY A 60 -2.33 11.40 -3.26
N ILE A 61 -2.90 10.24 -3.53
CA ILE A 61 -4.30 10.06 -3.85
C ILE A 61 -4.89 9.18 -2.76
N PHE A 62 -5.70 9.79 -1.91
CA PHE A 62 -6.36 9.15 -0.80
C PHE A 62 -7.74 8.65 -1.22
N THR A 63 -8.08 7.41 -0.87
CA THR A 63 -9.45 6.90 -0.96
C THR A 63 -9.84 6.27 0.37
N GLU A 64 -11.12 6.25 0.70
CA GLU A 64 -11.60 5.48 1.86
C GLU A 64 -11.53 3.99 1.53
N SER A 65 -11.07 3.14 2.46
CA SER A 65 -11.07 1.70 2.21
C SER A 65 -12.50 1.18 2.12
N LEU A 66 -12.76 0.35 1.12
CA LEU A 66 -14.08 -0.21 0.88
C LEU A 66 -14.40 -1.44 1.73
N ASP A 67 -13.37 -2.03 2.36
CA ASP A 67 -13.47 -3.28 3.11
C ASP A 67 -13.36 -3.09 4.63
N GLY A 68 -13.33 -1.84 5.11
CA GLY A 68 -13.29 -1.49 6.53
C GLY A 68 -11.89 -1.54 7.17
N MET A 69 -10.83 -1.79 6.39
CA MET A 69 -9.43 -1.76 6.85
C MET A 69 -8.84 -0.34 6.80
N GLY A 70 -7.50 -0.21 6.84
CA GLY A 70 -6.82 1.07 6.69
C GLY A 70 -7.14 1.74 5.36
N ASP A 71 -7.32 3.05 5.35
CA ASP A 71 -7.55 3.80 4.11
C ASP A 71 -6.26 3.82 3.27
N PRO A 72 -6.33 3.46 1.97
CA PRO A 72 -5.16 3.37 1.11
C PRO A 72 -4.74 4.70 0.50
N TRP A 73 -3.43 4.79 0.27
CA TRP A 73 -2.79 5.78 -0.55
C TRP A 73 -2.32 5.18 -1.87
N MET A 74 -2.56 5.91 -2.95
CA MET A 74 -1.86 5.74 -4.22
C MET A 74 -0.96 6.96 -4.42
N TYR A 75 0.08 6.82 -5.25
CA TYR A 75 1.04 7.91 -5.47
C TYR A 75 1.29 8.13 -6.95
N LEU A 76 1.30 9.39 -7.37
CA LEU A 76 1.62 9.79 -8.73
C LEU A 76 2.88 10.66 -8.71
N ILE A 77 3.89 10.22 -9.46
CA ILE A 77 5.13 10.96 -9.70
C ILE A 77 5.11 11.45 -11.13
N GLU A 78 5.11 12.77 -11.32
CA GLU A 78 5.10 13.40 -12.62
C GLU A 78 6.54 13.78 -13.04
N GLY A 79 7.16 12.95 -13.87
CA GLY A 79 8.46 13.25 -14.45
C GLY A 79 8.38 14.20 -15.66
N PRO A 80 9.54 14.53 -16.27
CA PRO A 80 9.63 15.44 -17.40
C PRO A 80 8.85 14.97 -18.64
N LYS A 81 8.92 13.67 -18.96
CA LYS A 81 8.32 13.07 -20.17
C LYS A 81 7.21 12.06 -19.87
N LYS A 82 7.31 11.37 -18.74
CA LYS A 82 6.36 10.34 -18.31
C LYS A 82 5.94 10.58 -16.87
N ALA A 83 4.86 9.93 -16.46
CA ALA A 83 4.46 9.83 -15.06
C ALA A 83 4.40 8.37 -14.62
N LEU A 84 4.58 8.14 -13.33
CA LEU A 84 4.48 6.83 -12.71
C LEU A 84 3.40 6.86 -11.63
N LEU A 85 2.41 5.98 -11.75
CA LEU A 85 1.38 5.74 -10.75
C LEU A 85 1.75 4.48 -9.95
N VAL A 86 1.91 4.63 -8.64
CA VAL A 86 2.06 3.56 -7.67
C VAL A 86 0.69 3.23 -7.07
N ASP A 87 0.26 1.98 -7.28
CA ASP A 87 -1.01 1.41 -6.86
C ASP A 87 -2.26 2.04 -7.51
N THR A 88 -3.37 1.29 -7.47
CA THR A 88 -4.61 1.62 -8.21
C THR A 88 -5.87 1.57 -7.36
N GLY A 89 -5.75 1.36 -6.04
CA GLY A 89 -6.91 1.41 -5.14
C GLY A 89 -7.86 0.24 -5.35
N PHE A 90 -9.05 0.37 -4.76
CA PHE A 90 -10.14 -0.59 -4.91
C PHE A 90 -10.82 -0.57 -6.29
N GLY A 91 -10.48 0.37 -7.19
CA GLY A 91 -11.15 0.50 -8.49
C GLY A 91 -12.57 1.10 -8.43
N CYS A 92 -12.85 1.93 -7.42
CA CYS A 92 -14.07 2.74 -7.37
C CYS A 92 -13.79 4.16 -7.87
N GLY A 93 -14.61 4.65 -8.82
CA GLY A 93 -14.42 5.93 -9.50
C GLY A 93 -13.43 5.90 -10.66
N ASP A 94 -13.30 7.04 -11.34
CA ASP A 94 -12.43 7.19 -12.53
C ASP A 94 -11.02 7.65 -12.15
N LEU A 95 -10.20 6.71 -11.65
CA LEU A 95 -8.79 6.99 -11.33
C LEU A 95 -8.03 7.40 -12.60
N LYS A 96 -8.26 6.70 -13.72
CA LYS A 96 -7.55 7.01 -14.97
C LYS A 96 -7.82 8.43 -15.45
N GLY A 97 -9.08 8.87 -15.43
CA GLY A 97 -9.49 10.23 -15.76
C GLY A 97 -8.85 11.25 -14.82
N LEU A 98 -8.86 11.00 -13.51
CA LEU A 98 -8.20 11.85 -12.51
C LEU A 98 -6.70 12.03 -12.82
N ILE A 99 -5.99 10.94 -13.10
CA ILE A 99 -4.57 11.00 -13.45
C ILE A 99 -4.35 11.83 -14.72
N ARG A 100 -5.24 11.69 -15.72
CA ARG A 100 -5.17 12.46 -16.97
C ARG A 100 -5.42 13.95 -16.78
N GLU A 101 -6.24 14.35 -15.82
CA GLU A 101 -6.39 15.77 -15.47
C GLU A 101 -5.10 16.36 -14.88
N ILE A 102 -4.26 15.56 -14.23
CA ILE A 102 -2.98 15.99 -13.64
C ILE A 102 -1.85 16.02 -14.69
N ILE A 103 -1.65 14.92 -15.43
CA ILE A 103 -0.46 14.74 -16.29
C ILE A 103 -0.72 15.05 -17.78
N HIS A 104 -1.98 15.32 -18.13
CA HIS A 104 -2.44 15.51 -19.51
C HIS A 104 -2.07 14.32 -20.41
N ASP A 105 -1.34 14.58 -21.51
CA ASP A 105 -0.99 13.60 -22.53
C ASP A 105 0.32 12.85 -22.25
N LYS A 106 0.98 13.10 -21.10
CA LYS A 106 2.20 12.37 -20.74
C LYS A 106 1.95 10.86 -20.71
N GLU A 107 2.98 10.09 -21.11
CA GLU A 107 2.95 8.64 -20.99
C GLU A 107 2.81 8.25 -19.51
N LEU A 108 1.93 7.29 -19.22
CA LEU A 108 1.69 6.82 -17.85
C LEU A 108 2.21 5.39 -17.71
N ILE A 109 3.09 5.19 -16.74
CA ILE A 109 3.55 3.90 -16.25
C ILE A 109 2.73 3.59 -14.98
N VAL A 110 2.21 2.38 -14.85
CA VAL A 110 1.45 1.95 -13.67
C VAL A 110 2.16 0.77 -13.03
N VAL A 111 2.49 0.92 -11.74
CA VAL A 111 3.16 -0.11 -10.95
C VAL A 111 2.28 -0.49 -9.76
N ASN A 112 2.31 -1.74 -9.32
CA ASN A 112 1.75 -2.11 -8.02
C ASN A 112 2.84 -2.51 -7.05
N THR A 113 2.71 -2.04 -5.81
CA THR A 113 3.53 -2.49 -4.69
C THR A 113 3.31 -3.98 -4.44
N HIS A 114 2.04 -4.43 -4.42
CA HIS A 114 1.69 -5.83 -4.23
C HIS A 114 0.24 -6.13 -4.66
N SER A 115 -0.23 -7.36 -4.41
CA SER A 115 -1.47 -7.89 -5.01
C SER A 115 -2.79 -7.61 -4.30
N HIS A 116 -2.79 -6.95 -3.14
CA HIS A 116 -4.01 -6.80 -2.37
C HIS A 116 -5.02 -5.83 -2.98
N TYR A 117 -6.25 -5.97 -2.48
CA TYR A 117 -7.48 -5.38 -2.96
C TYR A 117 -7.36 -3.85 -3.17
N ASP A 118 -6.85 -3.20 -2.15
CA ASP A 118 -6.65 -1.76 -2.02
C ASP A 118 -5.45 -1.22 -2.80
N HIS A 119 -4.64 -2.08 -3.41
CA HIS A 119 -3.46 -1.69 -4.18
C HIS A 119 -3.59 -2.00 -5.67
N ALA A 120 -4.38 -3.02 -6.03
CA ALA A 120 -4.38 -3.56 -7.39
C ALA A 120 -5.76 -3.66 -8.06
N TYR A 121 -6.87 -3.43 -7.36
CA TYR A 121 -8.19 -3.68 -7.98
C TYR A 121 -8.59 -2.64 -9.00
N GLY A 122 -8.02 -1.44 -8.94
CA GLY A 122 -8.17 -0.45 -10.01
C GLY A 122 -7.40 -0.77 -11.29
N ASN A 123 -6.59 -1.83 -11.33
CA ASN A 123 -5.75 -2.17 -12.49
C ASN A 123 -6.54 -2.31 -13.79
N ALA A 124 -7.79 -2.76 -13.72
CA ALA A 124 -8.67 -2.92 -14.88
C ALA A 124 -8.95 -1.61 -15.65
N GLN A 125 -8.51 -0.45 -15.15
CA GLN A 125 -8.58 0.81 -15.89
C GLN A 125 -7.43 0.96 -16.92
N PHE A 126 -6.34 0.21 -16.75
CA PHE A 126 -5.10 0.34 -17.49
C PHE A 126 -4.82 -0.92 -18.33
N ASP A 127 -3.89 -0.81 -19.28
CA ASP A 127 -3.59 -1.90 -20.22
C ASP A 127 -2.32 -2.67 -19.85
N LYS A 128 -1.39 -2.04 -19.13
CA LYS A 128 -0.13 -2.63 -18.67
C LYS A 128 0.13 -2.24 -17.23
N ILE A 129 0.46 -3.23 -16.42
CA ILE A 129 0.74 -3.10 -15.00
C ILE A 129 2.08 -3.77 -14.70
N TYR A 130 2.98 -3.05 -14.06
CA TYR A 130 4.28 -3.56 -13.66
C TYR A 130 4.24 -3.99 -12.19
N CYS A 131 4.78 -5.16 -11.89
CA CYS A 131 4.97 -5.61 -10.51
C CYS A 131 6.23 -6.46 -10.41
N HIS A 132 6.76 -6.62 -9.20
CA HIS A 132 7.93 -7.46 -8.99
C HIS A 132 7.62 -8.91 -9.44
N GLU A 133 8.60 -9.59 -10.03
CA GLU A 133 8.43 -10.95 -10.59
C GLU A 133 7.85 -11.97 -9.60
N ASN A 134 8.20 -11.86 -8.31
CA ASN A 134 7.65 -12.69 -7.24
C ASN A 134 6.15 -12.45 -6.95
N GLU A 135 5.59 -11.31 -7.40
CA GLU A 135 4.18 -10.96 -7.16
C GLU A 135 3.25 -11.50 -8.25
N VAL A 136 3.80 -11.88 -9.41
CA VAL A 136 3.05 -12.31 -10.59
C VAL A 136 2.08 -13.45 -10.28
N PHE A 137 2.49 -14.40 -9.44
CA PHE A 137 1.63 -15.51 -9.04
C PHE A 137 0.37 -15.01 -8.33
N ARG A 138 0.51 -14.15 -7.31
CA ARG A 138 -0.65 -13.60 -6.58
C ARG A 138 -1.49 -12.72 -7.46
N MET A 139 -0.88 -11.91 -8.33
CA MET A 139 -1.62 -11.10 -9.28
C MET A 139 -2.51 -11.96 -10.18
N LYS A 140 -1.95 -12.97 -10.84
CA LYS A 140 -2.74 -13.85 -11.72
C LYS A 140 -3.80 -14.66 -10.98
N ARG A 141 -3.54 -15.02 -9.72
CA ARG A 141 -4.48 -15.79 -8.89
C ARG A 141 -5.65 -14.95 -8.39
N THR A 142 -5.38 -13.71 -7.98
CA THR A 142 -6.37 -12.88 -7.28
C THR A 142 -7.17 -12.00 -8.22
N GLN A 143 -6.60 -11.53 -9.33
CA GLN A 143 -7.23 -10.57 -10.23
C GLN A 143 -8.14 -11.29 -11.21
N ASN A 144 -9.45 -11.11 -11.03
CA ASN A 144 -10.49 -11.79 -11.78
C ASN A 144 -11.81 -10.99 -11.75
N PRO A 145 -12.83 -11.34 -12.55
CA PRO A 145 -14.09 -10.59 -12.60
C PRO A 145 -14.88 -10.51 -11.28
N HIS A 146 -14.64 -11.41 -10.32
CA HIS A 146 -15.35 -11.48 -9.03
C HIS A 146 -14.63 -10.75 -7.89
N ILE A 147 -13.55 -10.01 -8.19
CA ILE A 147 -12.70 -9.42 -7.17
C ILE A 147 -13.46 -8.52 -6.18
N TRP A 148 -14.50 -7.82 -6.60
CA TRP A 148 -15.28 -6.94 -5.73
C TRP A 148 -16.45 -7.62 -4.99
N ASP A 149 -16.76 -8.88 -5.29
CA ASP A 149 -18.00 -9.51 -4.80
C ASP A 149 -18.06 -9.57 -3.27
N TYR A 150 -16.91 -9.71 -2.62
CA TYR A 150 -16.81 -9.75 -1.15
C TYR A 150 -17.17 -8.43 -0.46
N LEU A 151 -17.22 -7.30 -1.19
CA LEU A 151 -17.61 -5.99 -0.64
C LEU A 151 -19.12 -5.90 -0.35
N PHE A 152 -19.91 -6.84 -0.87
CA PHE A 152 -21.35 -6.84 -0.81
C PHE A 152 -21.91 -8.03 -0.03
N ASP A 153 -22.99 -7.79 0.73
CA ASP A 153 -23.76 -8.86 1.35
C ASP A 153 -24.62 -9.61 0.32
N LYS A 154 -25.34 -10.63 0.79
CA LYS A 154 -26.25 -11.45 -0.03
C LYS A 154 -27.38 -10.65 -0.71
N ASP A 155 -27.71 -9.47 -0.19
CA ASP A 155 -28.76 -8.58 -0.71
C ASP A 155 -28.15 -7.50 -1.63
N GLY A 156 -26.84 -7.56 -1.89
CA GLY A 156 -26.10 -6.63 -2.74
C GLY A 156 -25.76 -5.30 -2.08
N LYS A 157 -25.88 -5.18 -0.76
CA LYS A 157 -25.54 -3.95 -0.02
C LYS A 157 -24.07 -3.95 0.39
N CYS A 158 -23.46 -2.78 0.40
CA CYS A 158 -22.09 -2.63 0.87
C CYS A 158 -21.98 -3.03 2.34
N ILE A 159 -20.97 -3.83 2.70
CA ILE A 159 -20.80 -4.34 4.06
C ILE A 159 -20.11 -3.31 4.98
N TRP A 160 -19.06 -2.64 4.48
CA TRP A 160 -18.17 -1.83 5.33
C TRP A 160 -18.15 -0.34 5.01
N THR A 161 -18.25 0.02 3.74
CA THR A 161 -18.25 1.41 3.27
C THR A 161 -19.35 1.56 2.24
N GLU A 162 -20.25 2.53 2.42
CA GLU A 162 -21.29 2.86 1.46
C GLU A 162 -20.67 3.54 0.23
N PHE A 163 -20.94 3.03 -0.96
CA PHE A 163 -20.61 3.64 -2.26
C PHE A 163 -21.60 3.15 -3.33
N ASP A 164 -21.59 3.76 -4.50
CA ASP A 164 -22.42 3.30 -5.62
C ASP A 164 -21.71 2.16 -6.36
N ARG A 165 -22.32 0.96 -6.36
CA ARG A 165 -21.76 -0.21 -7.03
C ARG A 165 -21.50 0.02 -8.53
N ASN A 166 -22.26 0.90 -9.18
CA ASN A 166 -22.07 1.20 -10.60
C ASN A 166 -20.80 2.03 -10.88
N ASP A 167 -20.20 2.62 -9.84
CA ASP A 167 -18.93 3.33 -9.96
C ASP A 167 -17.71 2.41 -9.79
N LEU A 168 -17.92 1.10 -9.57
CA LEU A 168 -16.84 0.14 -9.72
C LEU A 168 -16.48 -0.04 -11.18
N VAL A 169 -15.18 -0.07 -11.45
CA VAL A 169 -14.68 -0.36 -12.79
C VAL A 169 -15.12 -1.75 -13.23
N SER A 170 -15.38 -1.90 -14.52
CA SER A 170 -15.60 -3.24 -15.09
C SER A 170 -14.26 -3.95 -15.21
N TYR A 171 -14.19 -5.19 -14.74
CA TYR A 171 -13.00 -6.00 -14.94
C TYR A 171 -12.73 -6.20 -16.44
N LYS A 172 -11.49 -5.99 -16.84
CA LYS A 172 -10.94 -6.42 -18.13
C LYS A 172 -9.54 -6.97 -17.89
N ASP A 173 -9.10 -7.83 -18.79
CA ASP A 173 -7.72 -8.30 -18.77
C ASP A 173 -6.76 -7.17 -19.12
N TYR A 174 -5.60 -7.21 -18.48
CA TYR A 174 -4.47 -6.30 -18.69
C TYR A 174 -3.17 -7.11 -18.67
N GLU A 175 -2.13 -6.57 -19.27
CA GLU A 175 -0.83 -7.21 -19.31
C GLU A 175 -0.10 -6.99 -17.97
N ILE A 176 0.30 -8.08 -17.32
CA ILE A 176 1.18 -8.05 -16.14
C ILE A 176 2.63 -8.15 -16.62
N ILE A 177 3.42 -7.11 -16.37
CA ILE A 177 4.83 -7.02 -16.73
C ILE A 177 5.68 -7.31 -15.48
N PRO A 178 6.36 -8.47 -15.40
CA PRO A 178 7.29 -8.73 -14.31
C PRO A 178 8.52 -7.81 -14.43
N ILE A 179 8.95 -7.26 -13.30
CA ILE A 179 10.24 -6.57 -13.17
C ILE A 179 11.11 -7.25 -12.09
N PRO A 180 12.43 -7.28 -12.27
CA PRO A 180 13.35 -7.71 -11.24
C PRO A 180 13.51 -6.63 -10.16
N ASP A 181 14.14 -7.01 -9.04
CA ASP A 181 14.64 -6.07 -8.04
C ASP A 181 15.64 -5.07 -8.67
N ASN A 182 15.63 -3.82 -8.19
CA ASN A 182 16.44 -2.69 -8.70
C ASN A 182 16.13 -2.28 -10.16
N TYR A 183 14.97 -2.64 -10.70
CA TYR A 183 14.54 -2.15 -12.02
C TYR A 183 14.35 -0.63 -12.01
N ILE A 184 14.88 0.05 -13.03
CA ILE A 184 14.81 1.52 -13.15
C ILE A 184 13.75 1.91 -14.18
N PHE A 185 12.78 2.70 -13.75
CA PHE A 185 11.85 3.42 -14.61
C PHE A 185 12.41 4.81 -14.92
N ASP A 186 12.65 5.08 -16.20
CA ASP A 186 13.05 6.41 -16.69
C ASP A 186 11.81 7.23 -17.06
N LEU A 187 11.56 8.31 -16.32
CA LEU A 187 10.47 9.25 -16.55
C LEU A 187 10.85 10.43 -17.45
N GLY A 188 12.07 10.39 -18.01
CA GLY A 188 12.63 11.36 -18.94
C GLY A 188 13.69 12.26 -18.30
N ASP A 189 14.67 12.65 -19.11
CA ASP A 189 15.73 13.62 -18.76
C ASP A 189 16.51 13.25 -17.49
N GLY A 190 16.70 11.95 -17.25
CA GLY A 190 17.43 11.42 -16.10
C GLY A 190 16.59 11.30 -14.82
N TYR A 191 15.28 11.52 -14.90
CA TYR A 191 14.38 11.31 -13.77
C TYR A 191 14.10 9.82 -13.57
N GLU A 192 14.75 9.21 -12.57
CA GLU A 192 14.70 7.78 -12.31
C GLU A 192 13.84 7.42 -11.09
N VAL A 193 13.01 6.39 -11.23
CA VAL A 193 12.34 5.71 -10.12
C VAL A 193 12.79 4.26 -10.07
N GLU A 194 13.35 3.82 -8.95
CA GLU A 194 13.90 2.48 -8.75
C GLU A 194 12.93 1.57 -7.99
N ALA A 195 12.67 0.38 -8.51
CA ALA A 195 11.95 -0.67 -7.80
C ALA A 195 12.86 -1.33 -6.76
N MET A 196 12.39 -1.43 -5.51
CA MET A 196 13.11 -2.06 -4.40
C MET A 196 12.28 -3.17 -3.79
N LEU A 197 12.75 -4.42 -3.83
CA LEU A 197 12.07 -5.53 -3.17
C LEU A 197 12.07 -5.34 -1.64
N ILE A 198 10.87 -5.24 -1.05
CA ILE A 198 10.66 -5.15 0.40
C ILE A 198 9.70 -6.28 0.84
N PRO A 199 10.22 -7.52 0.92
CA PRO A 199 9.39 -8.69 1.08
C PRO A 199 8.84 -8.81 2.50
N GLY A 200 7.81 -9.62 2.69
CA GLY A 200 7.27 -9.93 4.02
C GLY A 200 5.75 -9.95 4.01
N HIS A 201 5.15 -8.89 3.47
CA HIS A 201 3.70 -8.80 3.29
C HIS A 201 3.20 -9.74 2.19
N THR A 202 3.90 -9.73 1.06
CA THR A 202 3.78 -10.69 -0.03
C THR A 202 5.20 -11.06 -0.49
N PRO A 203 5.38 -12.13 -1.30
CA PRO A 203 6.70 -12.51 -1.78
C PRO A 203 7.35 -11.46 -2.69
N GLY A 204 6.54 -10.67 -3.38
CA GLY A 204 6.98 -9.64 -4.31
C GLY A 204 6.57 -8.24 -3.92
N GLN A 205 6.28 -7.97 -2.65
CA GLN A 205 6.02 -6.60 -2.22
C GLN A 205 7.21 -5.71 -2.58
N CYS A 206 6.93 -4.63 -3.29
CA CYS A 206 7.92 -3.74 -3.87
C CYS A 206 7.66 -2.30 -3.42
N GLY A 207 8.72 -1.63 -2.98
CA GLY A 207 8.74 -0.18 -2.84
C GLY A 207 9.29 0.49 -4.10
N TYR A 208 9.02 1.77 -4.27
CA TYR A 208 9.52 2.56 -5.40
C TYR A 208 10.24 3.81 -4.88
N LEU A 209 11.53 3.91 -5.16
CA LEU A 209 12.38 5.02 -4.77
C LEU A 209 12.45 6.05 -5.90
N ASP A 210 11.81 7.20 -5.69
CA ASP A 210 12.03 8.39 -6.50
C ASP A 210 13.38 9.00 -6.15
N LYS A 211 14.36 8.84 -7.04
CA LYS A 211 15.75 9.26 -6.80
C LYS A 211 15.94 10.77 -6.93
N HIS A 212 14.99 11.48 -7.52
CA HIS A 212 15.04 12.95 -7.63
C HIS A 212 14.48 13.62 -6.38
N ASN A 213 13.35 13.13 -5.87
CA ASN A 213 12.75 13.68 -4.65
C ASN A 213 13.23 13.03 -3.36
N HIS A 214 14.05 11.97 -3.44
CA HIS A 214 14.50 11.18 -2.30
C HIS A 214 13.34 10.61 -1.48
N ILE A 215 12.33 10.06 -2.18
CA ILE A 215 11.11 9.51 -1.57
C ILE A 215 10.98 8.02 -1.85
N LEU A 216 10.82 7.21 -0.81
CA LEU A 216 10.45 5.81 -0.92
C LEU A 216 8.94 5.63 -0.71
N PHE A 217 8.22 5.22 -1.77
CA PHE A 217 6.84 4.76 -1.68
C PHE A 217 6.84 3.28 -1.30
N SER A 218 6.52 2.96 -0.04
CA SER A 218 6.87 1.66 0.53
C SER A 218 5.79 0.58 0.39
N GLY A 219 4.53 0.95 0.15
CA GLY A 219 3.41 0.02 0.28
C GLY A 219 3.27 -0.51 1.71
N ASP A 220 2.97 -1.80 1.86
CA ASP A 220 2.53 -2.45 3.11
C ASP A 220 3.65 -3.20 3.86
N THR A 221 4.74 -2.49 4.14
CA THR A 221 5.96 -3.07 4.77
C THR A 221 5.82 -3.52 6.21
N SER A 222 4.72 -3.19 6.87
CA SER A 222 4.54 -3.27 8.33
C SER A 222 3.76 -4.51 8.81
N HIS A 223 3.30 -5.36 7.89
CA HIS A 223 2.52 -6.57 8.20
C HIS A 223 3.00 -7.76 7.38
N PHE A 224 3.26 -8.89 8.03
CA PHE A 224 3.63 -10.12 7.31
C PHE A 224 2.41 -10.90 6.86
N GLY A 225 2.33 -11.20 5.57
CA GLY A 225 1.21 -11.92 4.99
C GLY A 225 1.38 -13.44 5.05
N GLN A 226 0.30 -14.13 4.69
CA GLN A 226 0.23 -15.57 4.72
C GLN A 226 1.12 -16.20 3.65
N GLN A 227 1.75 -17.32 3.99
CA GLN A 227 2.38 -18.21 3.01
C GLN A 227 1.30 -19.07 2.35
N ILE A 228 1.14 -18.96 1.03
CA ILE A 228 0.10 -19.67 0.28
C ILE A 228 0.70 -20.98 -0.27
N ALA A 229 0.01 -22.11 -0.09
CA ALA A 229 0.47 -23.36 -0.68
C ALA A 229 0.60 -23.24 -2.21
N GLU A 230 1.64 -23.87 -2.78
CA GLU A 230 1.95 -23.88 -4.23
C GLU A 230 2.40 -22.54 -4.83
N GLU A 231 2.38 -21.46 -4.05
CA GLU A 231 2.96 -20.19 -4.47
C GLU A 231 4.51 -20.29 -4.43
N PRO A 232 5.21 -19.90 -5.52
CA PRO A 232 6.67 -19.82 -5.52
C PRO A 232 7.15 -18.72 -4.57
N ASN A 233 8.33 -18.89 -4.00
CA ASN A 233 9.00 -17.85 -3.19
C ASN A 233 8.22 -17.42 -1.92
N THR A 234 7.30 -18.24 -1.41
CA THR A 234 6.55 -17.97 -0.17
C THR A 234 7.40 -17.72 1.07
N HIS A 235 8.63 -18.24 1.10
CA HIS A 235 9.60 -17.96 2.17
C HIS A 235 9.97 -16.46 2.27
N PHE A 236 9.73 -15.65 1.22
CA PHE A 236 9.83 -14.19 1.27
C PHE A 236 8.76 -13.55 2.16
N CYS A 237 7.65 -14.24 2.47
CA CYS A 237 6.72 -13.82 3.53
C CYS A 237 7.26 -14.18 4.93
N SER A 238 8.48 -13.71 5.24
CA SER A 238 9.14 -13.97 6.52
C SER A 238 9.89 -12.75 7.05
N VAL A 239 10.06 -12.72 8.37
CA VAL A 239 10.84 -11.67 9.03
C VAL A 239 12.32 -11.75 8.63
N ASN A 240 12.82 -12.96 8.35
CA ASN A 240 14.20 -13.19 7.93
C ASN A 240 14.52 -12.48 6.61
N GLU A 241 13.68 -12.65 5.59
CA GLU A 241 13.89 -11.98 4.29
C GLU A 241 13.65 -10.47 4.38
N TYR A 242 12.69 -10.04 5.20
CA TYR A 242 12.46 -8.62 5.46
C TYR A 242 13.68 -7.93 6.09
N VAL A 243 14.32 -8.54 7.10
CA VAL A 243 15.55 -7.99 7.70
C VAL A 243 16.68 -7.90 6.68
N LYS A 244 16.86 -8.92 5.83
CA LYS A 244 17.87 -8.88 4.76
C LYS A 244 17.63 -7.71 3.80
N ALA A 245 16.38 -7.49 3.39
CA ALA A 245 16.02 -6.36 2.52
C ALA A 245 16.23 -5.01 3.23
N LEU A 246 15.74 -4.85 4.45
CA LEU A 246 15.90 -3.61 5.21
C LEU A 246 17.37 -3.26 5.47
N ARG A 247 18.26 -4.23 5.72
CA ARG A 247 19.70 -3.95 5.84
C ARG A 247 20.28 -3.31 4.58
N LYS A 248 19.86 -3.76 3.39
CA LYS A 248 20.29 -3.16 2.12
C LYS A 248 19.72 -1.74 1.95
N ILE A 249 18.46 -1.54 2.32
CA ILE A 249 17.79 -0.23 2.23
C ILE A 249 18.41 0.77 3.22
N VAL A 250 18.61 0.38 4.47
CA VAL A 250 19.24 1.22 5.50
C VAL A 250 20.69 1.56 5.16
N ALA A 251 21.41 0.67 4.46
CA ALA A 251 22.74 0.99 3.94
C ALA A 251 22.74 2.11 2.87
N ARG A 252 21.58 2.40 2.28
CA ARG A 252 21.32 3.47 1.30
C ARG A 252 20.46 4.59 1.88
N ILE A 253 20.40 4.73 3.21
CA ILE A 253 19.48 5.68 3.87
C ILE A 253 19.71 7.14 3.45
N ASP A 254 20.93 7.51 3.05
CA ASP A 254 21.26 8.85 2.58
C ASP A 254 20.63 9.18 1.21
N GLU A 255 20.12 8.18 0.48
CA GLU A 255 19.36 8.38 -0.76
C GLU A 255 17.87 8.68 -0.50
N ILE A 256 17.40 8.54 0.76
CA ILE A 256 16.00 8.59 1.16
C ILE A 256 15.83 9.68 2.22
N GLU A 257 14.98 10.66 1.95
CA GLU A 257 14.57 11.69 2.93
C GLU A 257 13.20 11.39 3.52
N GLY A 258 12.25 10.93 2.67
CA GLY A 258 10.86 10.68 3.05
C GLY A 258 10.39 9.26 2.71
N VAL A 259 9.52 8.71 3.56
CA VAL A 259 8.86 7.42 3.36
C VAL A 259 7.35 7.61 3.33
N PHE A 260 6.74 7.11 2.27
CA PHE A 260 5.31 7.26 1.95
C PHE A 260 4.68 5.86 1.94
N PRO A 261 4.02 5.44 3.03
CA PRO A 261 3.45 4.10 3.17
C PRO A 261 2.13 3.93 2.40
N GLY A 262 1.67 2.68 2.24
CA GLY A 262 0.35 2.39 1.68
C GLY A 262 -0.81 2.94 2.53
N HIS A 263 -0.59 3.12 3.84
CA HIS A 263 -1.64 3.53 4.78
C HIS A 263 -1.17 4.50 5.87
N GLY A 264 -2.09 5.35 6.31
CA GLY A 264 -1.91 6.20 7.49
C GLY A 264 -1.11 7.47 7.22
N ALA A 265 -0.24 7.84 8.16
CA ALA A 265 0.54 9.07 8.07
C ALA A 265 1.68 8.92 7.05
N VAL A 266 1.74 9.86 6.11
CA VAL A 266 2.75 9.91 5.04
C VAL A 266 3.85 10.92 5.34
N ASP A 267 4.88 10.95 4.48
CA ASP A 267 6.04 11.83 4.64
C ASP A 267 6.77 11.58 5.97
N GLN A 268 6.93 10.30 6.31
CA GLN A 268 7.69 9.86 7.48
C GLN A 268 9.18 10.10 7.21
N THR A 269 9.92 10.53 8.21
CA THR A 269 11.37 10.69 8.05
C THR A 269 12.04 9.34 7.84
N ASN A 270 13.12 9.31 7.05
CA ASN A 270 13.89 8.10 6.74
C ASN A 270 14.33 7.26 7.96
N THR A 271 14.41 7.85 9.16
CA THR A 271 14.65 7.17 10.43
C THR A 271 13.60 6.09 10.72
N VAL A 272 12.42 6.12 10.09
CA VAL A 272 11.46 5.02 10.20
C VAL A 272 12.03 3.70 9.68
N LEU A 273 12.93 3.74 8.68
CA LEU A 273 13.56 2.54 8.09
C LEU A 273 14.53 1.87 9.06
N THR A 274 15.32 2.65 9.81
CA THR A 274 16.18 2.11 10.88
C THR A 274 15.33 1.52 11.99
N ASN A 275 14.24 2.20 12.38
CA ASN A 275 13.33 1.68 13.39
C ASN A 275 12.62 0.39 12.95
N TRP A 276 12.29 0.25 11.65
CA TRP A 276 11.78 -1.00 11.08
C TRP A 276 12.80 -2.12 11.20
N LEU A 277 14.07 -1.83 10.86
CA LEU A 277 15.15 -2.80 10.93
C LEU A 277 15.38 -3.26 12.37
N GLU A 278 15.53 -2.33 13.30
CA GLU A 278 15.72 -2.63 14.73
C GLU A 278 14.56 -3.46 15.30
N ALA A 279 13.32 -3.10 14.97
CA ALA A 279 12.15 -3.85 15.40
C ALA A 279 12.15 -5.28 14.86
N ALA A 280 12.44 -5.45 13.57
CA ALA A 280 12.47 -6.77 12.92
C ALA A 280 13.65 -7.63 13.42
N GLU A 281 14.83 -7.04 13.63
CA GLU A 281 15.98 -7.74 14.21
C GLU A 281 15.71 -8.19 15.65
N ALA A 282 15.05 -7.35 16.46
CA ALA A 282 14.65 -7.74 17.80
C ALA A 282 13.63 -8.90 17.79
N VAL A 283 12.69 -8.91 16.83
CA VAL A 283 11.75 -10.03 16.65
C VAL A 283 12.47 -11.31 16.19
N LEU A 284 13.48 -11.21 15.33
CA LEU A 284 14.28 -12.39 14.93
C LEU A 284 15.11 -12.94 16.09
N ALA A 285 15.74 -12.07 16.88
CA ALA A 285 16.58 -12.47 18.00
C ALA A 285 15.75 -13.10 19.14
N ASP A 286 14.58 -12.52 19.43
CA ASP A 286 13.62 -13.06 20.37
C ASP A 286 12.19 -12.84 19.85
N PRO A 287 11.54 -13.88 19.27
CA PRO A 287 10.16 -13.79 18.81
C PRO A 287 9.14 -13.48 19.92
N GLN A 288 9.51 -13.59 21.20
CA GLN A 288 8.67 -13.20 22.34
C GLN A 288 8.80 -11.71 22.71
N SER A 289 9.69 -10.95 22.06
CA SER A 289 9.91 -9.52 22.32
C SER A 289 8.82 -8.58 21.78
N TYR A 290 7.57 -9.05 21.73
CA TYR A 290 6.42 -8.27 21.27
C TYR A 290 5.93 -7.27 22.34
N ASP A 291 5.34 -6.17 21.89
CA ASP A 291 4.71 -5.17 22.78
C ASP A 291 3.25 -5.51 23.07
N TYR A 292 2.59 -6.22 22.15
CA TYR A 292 1.23 -6.70 22.32
C TYR A 292 0.98 -7.99 21.55
N LYS A 293 -0.05 -8.72 21.98
CA LYS A 293 -0.61 -9.87 21.26
C LYS A 293 -2.12 -9.74 21.19
N ARG A 294 -2.70 -10.21 20.10
CA ARG A 294 -4.16 -10.28 19.91
C ARG A 294 -4.56 -11.56 19.19
N GLU A 295 -5.75 -12.04 19.49
CA GLU A 295 -6.41 -13.07 18.70
C GLU A 295 -7.10 -12.39 17.52
N VAL A 296 -6.84 -12.89 16.31
CA VAL A 296 -7.39 -12.37 15.07
C VAL A 296 -8.18 -13.49 14.40
N GLU A 297 -9.39 -13.16 13.95
CA GLU A 297 -10.18 -14.04 13.09
C GLU A 297 -10.19 -13.44 11.69
N ARG A 298 -9.64 -14.17 10.70
CA ARG A 298 -9.64 -13.77 9.29
C ARG A 298 -10.12 -14.95 8.45
N ASN A 299 -11.11 -14.73 7.61
CA ASN A 299 -11.68 -15.77 6.73
C ASN A 299 -12.13 -17.05 7.48
N GLY A 300 -12.61 -16.89 8.73
CA GLY A 300 -13.04 -18.01 9.58
C GLY A 300 -11.91 -18.76 10.30
N GLU A 301 -10.65 -18.37 10.08
CA GLU A 301 -9.49 -18.93 10.77
C GLU A 301 -9.06 -18.02 11.93
N ARG A 302 -8.81 -18.62 13.09
CA ARG A 302 -8.31 -17.92 14.28
C ARG A 302 -6.83 -18.16 14.46
N PHE A 303 -6.08 -17.08 14.64
CA PHE A 303 -4.65 -17.15 14.92
C PHE A 303 -4.22 -16.04 15.89
N ILE A 304 -3.07 -16.27 16.54
CA ILE A 304 -2.45 -15.26 17.39
C ILE A 304 -1.52 -14.41 16.56
N GLN A 305 -1.76 -13.10 16.60
CA GLN A 305 -0.90 -12.10 16.01
C GLN A 305 -0.14 -11.36 17.11
N TYR A 306 1.16 -11.22 16.90
CA TYR A 306 2.06 -10.44 17.74
C TYR A 306 2.34 -9.11 17.05
N GLY A 307 2.56 -8.07 17.85
CA GLY A 307 2.88 -6.76 17.34
C GLY A 307 4.00 -6.09 18.12
N LYS A 308 4.87 -5.41 17.39
CA LYS A 308 5.94 -4.58 17.91
C LYS A 308 5.72 -3.14 17.45
N LYS A 309 5.63 -2.21 18.38
CA LYS A 309 5.41 -0.80 18.09
C LYS A 309 6.69 -0.18 17.57
N ILE A 310 6.55 0.70 16.60
CA ILE A 310 7.66 1.39 15.97
C ILE A 310 7.41 2.89 16.10
N TYR A 311 8.49 3.64 16.33
CA TYR A 311 8.42 5.09 16.35
C TYR A 311 7.86 5.64 15.01
N GLN A 312 7.36 6.88 15.04
CA GLN A 312 6.61 7.51 13.92
C GLN A 312 5.27 6.83 13.57
N GLY A 313 4.67 6.09 14.51
CA GLY A 313 3.31 5.59 14.39
C GLY A 313 3.16 4.34 13.50
N SER A 314 4.28 3.69 13.17
CA SER A 314 4.32 2.39 12.50
C SER A 314 4.30 1.24 13.52
N GLN A 315 4.14 0.01 13.04
CA GLN A 315 4.18 -1.21 13.85
C GLN A 315 4.58 -2.38 12.96
N LEU A 316 5.23 -3.40 13.53
CA LEU A 316 5.47 -4.67 12.87
C LEU A 316 4.50 -5.70 13.40
N THR A 317 3.70 -6.34 12.56
CA THR A 317 2.81 -7.43 12.99
C THR A 317 3.13 -8.75 12.32
N TYR A 318 3.28 -9.81 13.11
CA TYR A 318 3.72 -11.12 12.65
C TYR A 318 3.00 -12.26 13.39
N THR A 319 3.15 -13.48 12.87
CA THR A 319 2.85 -14.74 13.56
C THR A 319 4.14 -15.52 13.70
N MET A 320 4.16 -16.54 14.58
CA MET A 320 5.34 -17.38 14.76
C MET A 320 5.73 -18.16 13.50
N GLN A 321 4.82 -18.32 12.54
CA GLN A 321 5.10 -18.99 11.27
C GLN A 321 5.97 -18.13 10.33
N HIS A 322 5.99 -16.81 10.53
CA HIS A 322 6.79 -15.89 9.72
C HIS A 322 8.27 -15.86 10.16
N ILE A 323 8.62 -16.50 11.27
CA ILE A 323 10.01 -16.65 11.72
C ILE A 323 10.53 -17.97 11.19
N LEU A 324 11.40 -17.91 10.19
CA LEU A 324 12.03 -19.12 9.66
C LEU A 324 13.10 -19.58 10.66
N LYS A 325 13.01 -20.84 11.07
CA LYS A 325 14.09 -21.47 11.83
C LYS A 325 15.28 -21.60 10.88
N GLU A 326 16.44 -21.09 11.29
CA GLU A 326 17.68 -21.44 10.61
C GLU A 326 17.80 -22.97 10.66
N VAL A 327 17.90 -23.61 9.49
CA VAL A 327 18.26 -25.01 9.44
C VAL A 327 19.71 -25.04 9.88
N SER A 328 19.99 -25.56 11.07
CA SER A 328 21.35 -25.83 11.51
C SER A 328 22.01 -26.72 10.45
N GLU A 329 23.02 -26.18 9.76
CA GLU A 329 23.85 -26.93 8.81
C GLU A 329 24.55 -28.14 9.46
#